data_AF-A0A7C3XV23-F1
#
_entry.id   AF-A0A7C3XV23-F1
#
_cell.length_a   1.000
_cell.length_b   1.000
_cell.length_c   1.000
_cell.angle_alpha   90.00
_cell.angle_beta   90.00
_cell.angle_gamma   90.00
#
_symmetry.space_group_name_H-M   'P 1'
#
loop_
_entity.id
_entity.type
_entity.pdbx_description
1 polymer ?
#
loop_
_entity_poly.entity_id
_entity_poly.type
_entity_poly.pdbx_seq_one_letter_code
_entity_poly.pdbx_strand_id
1 'polypeptide(L)'
;MSDATTSNACWRRCILNRSTDKAIHVLRRAVGIAARTSLSLLVASVLSAAATQPAMRSAHIAGVPHVLQKPGFGGEACAEMFLRKMGVRWTQDDLFNVSGADPALGRGCIPEELAAALKRAGMDSAQARHRVDAASGAALAAQFGALLADLARGVPSIVRVRCNAGDAAEAAGHFWLVIGYDGAGDEVIYHDPAEADGANRRIGREQFCKLWPLGSDEVAAMVVRIPLMPARMAPPPARTEGFAPADYAQHVIALRRGKLPQGFTVVVQPPFVVVGDEPPATVRQRAANTVKWAVDRLKKDFFAKDPDAIMTVWLFRDRDSYDRYTREIFRDTPSTPFGYYSSIHKGLIMNIATGGGTLVHEIVHPFMHANFPECPPWFNEGLGSLYEQCGDRDGHIWGYTNWRLPHLQRAVRAGKLRSFEELTGMDARRFYGDDSAIHYAQARYLCYYLQEKGLLVRFYREFTAAVRDDPTGYKTLQKVLGEKDMDQFMKKWEQFVMGLRFP
;
A
#
# COMPACT_ATOMS: atom_id res chain seq x y z
N MET A 1 54.74 13.70 -1.26
CA MET A 1 55.71 14.58 -1.93
C MET A 1 55.06 15.06 -3.21
N SER A 2 54.97 16.40 -3.36
CA SER A 2 54.70 17.21 -4.57
C SER A 2 53.48 16.89 -5.43
N ASP A 3 52.75 17.82 -6.06
CA ASP A 3 52.46 19.26 -5.92
C ASP A 3 51.66 19.58 -7.21
N ALA A 4 50.61 20.40 -7.12
CA ALA A 4 50.00 21.24 -8.18
C ALA A 4 49.57 20.56 -9.53
N THR A 5 48.49 20.91 -10.25
CA THR A 5 47.83 22.20 -10.46
C THR A 5 46.52 21.99 -11.25
N THR A 6 45.48 22.74 -10.87
CA THR A 6 44.46 23.44 -11.70
C THR A 6 43.64 22.74 -12.80
N SER A 7 42.31 22.84 -12.70
CA SER A 7 41.44 23.26 -13.81
C SER A 7 40.02 23.65 -13.35
N ASN A 8 39.75 24.96 -13.45
CA ASN A 8 38.50 25.66 -13.81
C ASN A 8 37.24 25.64 -12.91
N ALA A 9 37.06 26.81 -12.27
CA ALA A 9 35.81 27.38 -11.80
C ALA A 9 35.23 28.41 -12.81
N CYS A 10 34.11 29.04 -12.41
CA CYS A 10 33.40 30.22 -12.94
C CYS A 10 32.26 29.92 -13.93
N TRP A 11 31.05 30.49 -13.76
CA TRP A 11 30.82 31.93 -13.62
C TRP A 11 29.62 32.33 -12.73
N ARG A 12 29.87 33.28 -11.81
CA ARG A 12 28.90 34.21 -11.20
C ARG A 12 29.48 35.64 -11.34
N ARG A 13 28.57 36.60 -11.54
CA ARG A 13 28.65 38.04 -11.21
C ARG A 13 29.34 39.00 -12.21
N CYS A 14 28.51 39.79 -12.89
CA CYS A 14 28.83 41.14 -13.40
C CYS A 14 28.21 42.17 -12.42
N ILE A 15 28.99 43.01 -11.73
CA ILE A 15 29.62 44.30 -12.10
C ILE A 15 28.74 45.49 -11.70
N LEU A 16 29.34 46.33 -10.84
CA LEU A 16 28.93 47.68 -10.46
C LEU A 16 30.04 48.65 -10.91
N ASN A 17 29.62 49.87 -11.27
CA ASN A 17 30.33 51.15 -11.37
C ASN A 17 31.17 51.52 -12.62
N ARG A 18 30.82 52.68 -13.22
CA ARG A 18 31.54 53.96 -13.08
C ARG A 18 30.74 55.15 -13.66
N SER A 19 30.56 56.21 -12.84
CA SER A 19 31.03 57.60 -13.02
C SER A 19 30.13 58.47 -13.95
N THR A 20 29.73 59.71 -13.64
CA THR A 20 30.47 60.88 -13.12
C THR A 20 29.53 62.01 -12.67
N ASP A 21 29.99 62.82 -11.70
CA ASP A 21 29.87 64.30 -11.61
C ASP A 21 28.49 65.01 -11.49
N LYS A 22 28.18 65.57 -10.31
CA LYS A 22 28.53 66.96 -9.87
C LYS A 22 27.58 67.55 -8.81
N ALA A 23 28.20 68.32 -7.92
CA ALA A 23 27.70 69.50 -7.20
C ALA A 23 26.82 69.33 -5.94
N ILE A 24 27.53 69.39 -4.80
CA ILE A 24 27.09 69.97 -3.52
C ILE A 24 27.05 71.50 -3.68
N HIS A 25 25.94 72.18 -3.33
CA HIS A 25 25.87 73.29 -2.35
C HIS A 25 24.58 74.14 -2.41
N VAL A 26 24.10 74.53 -1.21
CA VAL A 26 23.51 75.83 -0.84
C VAL A 26 21.97 76.01 -0.85
N LEU A 27 21.48 76.41 0.35
CA LEU A 27 20.29 77.23 0.72
C LEU A 27 19.19 76.61 1.61
N ARG A 28 19.40 76.79 2.92
CA ARG A 28 18.35 77.12 3.90
C ARG A 28 17.80 78.53 3.63
N ARG A 29 16.45 78.70 3.60
CA ARG A 29 15.64 79.85 4.09
C ARG A 29 14.20 79.68 3.53
N ALA A 30 13.19 79.45 4.37
CA ALA A 30 12.41 80.45 5.14
C ALA A 30 11.16 80.94 4.38
N VAL A 31 10.00 80.37 4.72
CA VAL A 31 8.66 81.00 4.78
C VAL A 31 7.89 80.17 5.83
N GLY A 32 7.31 80.66 6.92
CA GLY A 32 6.86 82.01 7.24
C GLY A 32 5.34 82.08 7.33
N ILE A 33 4.78 81.49 8.41
CA ILE A 33 3.63 81.94 9.23
C ILE A 33 2.39 82.58 8.55
N ALA A 34 1.22 81.99 8.83
CA ALA A 34 -0.11 82.58 9.17
C ALA A 34 -1.23 81.74 8.51
N ALA A 35 -2.35 81.36 9.13
CA ALA A 35 -3.07 81.98 10.23
C ALA A 35 -3.88 80.96 11.04
N ARG A 36 -4.15 81.35 12.28
CA ARG A 36 -4.96 80.70 13.32
C ARG A 36 -6.45 80.71 12.97
N THR A 37 -7.15 79.63 13.34
CA THR A 37 -8.57 79.47 13.77
C THR A 37 -8.91 78.00 13.48
N SER A 38 -9.15 77.09 14.42
CA SER A 38 -10.03 77.16 15.59
C SER A 38 -9.63 76.05 16.55
N LEU A 39 -9.29 76.41 17.79
CA LEU A 39 -9.10 75.49 18.90
C LEU A 39 -10.27 75.73 19.86
N SER A 40 -11.30 74.89 19.81
CA SER A 40 -12.29 74.65 20.87
C SER A 40 -13.26 73.55 20.38
N LEU A 41 -13.48 72.54 21.24
CA LEU A 41 -14.38 71.38 21.06
C LEU A 41 -13.81 70.18 20.27
N LEU A 42 -13.03 69.33 20.94
CA LEU A 42 -13.36 67.92 21.22
C LEU A 42 -12.16 67.24 21.92
N VAL A 43 -11.99 67.49 23.22
CA VAL A 43 -11.20 66.61 24.10
C VAL A 43 -12.20 65.90 25.00
N ALA A 44 -12.89 64.90 24.44
CA ALA A 44 -13.68 63.90 25.17
C ALA A 44 -14.25 62.83 24.20
N SER A 45 -13.40 62.03 23.57
CA SER A 45 -13.81 60.73 22.98
C SER A 45 -12.61 59.92 22.47
N VAL A 46 -11.62 59.70 23.34
CA VAL A 46 -10.74 58.51 23.21
C VAL A 46 -11.06 57.60 24.39
N LEU A 47 -12.33 57.20 24.49
CA LEU A 47 -12.69 55.96 25.16
C LEU A 47 -12.59 54.88 24.10
N SER A 48 -11.54 54.09 24.26
CA SER A 48 -11.27 52.85 23.56
C SER A 48 -12.56 52.02 23.47
N ALA A 49 -13.24 52.06 22.32
CA ALA A 49 -14.17 51.02 21.95
C ALA A 49 -13.35 49.82 21.46
N ALA A 50 -12.62 49.18 22.38
CA ALA A 50 -12.38 47.77 22.26
C ALA A 50 -13.77 47.14 22.36
N ALA A 51 -14.40 46.91 21.20
CA ALA A 51 -15.61 46.13 21.12
C ALA A 51 -15.27 44.75 21.69
N THR A 52 -15.59 44.54 22.97
CA THR A 52 -15.63 43.23 23.59
C THR A 52 -16.62 42.42 22.77
N GLN A 53 -16.11 41.62 21.83
CA GLN A 53 -16.87 40.51 21.28
C GLN A 53 -17.42 39.73 22.48
N PRO A 54 -18.73 39.42 22.53
CA PRO A 54 -19.26 38.64 23.63
C PRO A 54 -18.42 37.37 23.79
N ALA A 55 -17.92 37.14 25.00
CA ALA A 55 -17.07 35.99 25.28
C ALA A 55 -17.80 34.72 24.85
N MET A 56 -17.23 34.01 23.88
CA MET A 56 -17.83 32.78 23.37
C MET A 56 -17.87 31.74 24.50
N ARG A 57 -18.97 31.02 24.66
CA ARG A 57 -19.15 30.10 25.80
C ARG A 57 -18.21 28.89 25.68
N SER A 58 -17.52 28.54 26.76
CA SER A 58 -16.71 27.32 26.80
C SER A 58 -17.58 26.06 26.68
N ALA A 59 -17.09 25.08 25.93
CA ALA A 59 -17.70 23.76 25.79
C ALA A 59 -16.58 22.71 25.70
N HIS A 60 -16.70 21.58 26.40
CA HIS A 60 -15.70 20.52 26.35
C HIS A 60 -16.34 19.14 26.53
N ILE A 61 -16.03 18.24 25.61
CA ILE A 61 -16.50 16.86 25.62
C ILE A 61 -15.47 16.01 26.37
N ALA A 62 -15.69 15.84 27.67
CA ALA A 62 -14.76 15.11 28.53
C ALA A 62 -14.71 13.60 28.23
N GLY A 63 -13.55 13.00 28.51
CA GLY A 63 -13.37 11.54 28.50
C GLY A 63 -13.32 10.90 27.11
N VAL A 64 -13.13 11.68 26.03
CA VAL A 64 -12.87 11.11 24.70
C VAL A 64 -11.47 10.48 24.71
N PRO A 65 -11.34 9.17 24.48
CA PRO A 65 -10.03 8.52 24.48
C PRO A 65 -9.21 9.00 23.27
N HIS A 66 -7.89 9.10 23.45
CA HIS A 66 -6.97 9.31 22.33
C HIS A 66 -6.61 7.97 21.67
N VAL A 67 -6.45 7.99 20.35
CA VAL A 67 -6.06 6.86 19.51
C VAL A 67 -5.00 7.34 18.52
N LEU A 68 -3.83 6.73 18.56
CA LEU A 68 -2.78 6.98 17.56
C LEU A 68 -3.22 6.44 16.19
N GLN A 69 -3.04 7.24 15.15
CA GLN A 69 -3.33 6.84 13.78
C GLN A 69 -2.38 5.74 13.30
N LYS A 70 -2.93 4.80 12.54
CA LYS A 70 -2.13 4.02 11.60
C LYS A 70 -1.61 4.95 10.49
N PRO A 71 -0.48 4.61 9.84
CA PRO A 71 0.00 5.32 8.67
C PRO A 71 -1.12 5.72 7.71
N GLY A 72 -1.30 7.04 7.51
CA GLY A 72 -2.26 7.61 6.57
C GLY A 72 -3.73 7.61 7.01
N PHE A 73 -4.10 7.03 8.16
CA PHE A 73 -5.49 6.81 8.60
C PHE A 73 -5.95 7.85 9.67
N GLY A 74 -5.54 9.11 9.52
CA GLY A 74 -5.80 10.14 10.53
C GLY A 74 -7.28 10.47 10.73
N GLY A 75 -8.05 10.50 9.65
CA GLY A 75 -9.49 10.74 9.72
C GLY A 75 -10.24 9.57 10.39
N GLU A 76 -9.84 8.34 10.04
CA GLU A 76 -10.36 7.12 10.65
C GLU A 76 -10.02 7.03 12.13
N ALA A 77 -8.81 7.46 12.53
CA ALA A 77 -8.40 7.52 13.94
C ALA A 77 -9.24 8.53 14.73
N CYS A 78 -9.49 9.72 14.18
CA CYS A 78 -10.38 10.71 14.80
C CYS A 78 -11.79 10.16 15.01
N ALA A 79 -12.34 9.44 14.02
CA ALA A 79 -13.63 8.80 14.14
C ALA A 79 -13.63 7.69 15.21
N GLU A 80 -12.62 6.83 15.21
CA GLU A 80 -12.46 5.75 16.19
C GLU A 80 -12.44 6.26 17.64
N MET A 81 -11.76 7.38 17.92
CA MET A 81 -11.75 7.99 19.26
C MET A 81 -13.16 8.25 19.80
N PHE A 82 -14.03 8.88 18.99
CA PHE A 82 -15.39 9.18 19.42
C PHE A 82 -16.31 7.96 19.42
N LEU A 83 -16.13 7.03 18.47
CA LEU A 83 -16.85 5.75 18.47
C LEU A 83 -16.57 4.95 19.75
N ARG A 84 -15.31 4.91 20.21
CA ARG A 84 -14.92 4.31 21.50
C ARG A 84 -15.56 5.04 22.69
N LYS A 85 -15.63 6.38 22.68
CA LYS A 85 -16.33 7.16 23.72
C LYS A 85 -17.80 6.77 23.87
N MET A 86 -18.45 6.38 22.76
CA MET A 86 -19.84 5.91 22.73
C MET A 86 -19.99 4.42 23.07
N GLY A 87 -18.90 3.71 23.34
CA GLY A 87 -18.92 2.28 23.63
C GLY A 87 -19.10 1.39 22.38
N VAL A 88 -18.95 1.94 21.17
CA VAL A 88 -19.08 1.20 19.91
C VAL A 88 -17.68 0.79 19.41
N ARG A 89 -17.53 -0.47 18.99
CA ARG A 89 -16.23 -1.06 18.64
C ARG A 89 -15.89 -0.96 17.15
N TRP A 90 -16.02 0.22 16.56
CA TRP A 90 -15.51 0.47 15.21
C TRP A 90 -14.03 0.84 15.29
N THR A 91 -13.21 0.21 14.45
CA THR A 91 -11.78 0.51 14.34
C THR A 91 -11.48 1.36 13.10
N GLN A 92 -10.26 1.91 13.06
CA GLN A 92 -9.70 2.52 11.85
C GLN A 92 -9.85 1.64 10.59
N ASP A 93 -9.58 0.34 10.72
CA ASP A 93 -9.66 -0.59 9.58
C ASP A 93 -11.10 -0.77 9.14
N ASP A 94 -12.05 -0.89 10.07
CA ASP A 94 -13.47 -1.08 9.75
C ASP A 94 -14.00 0.11 8.95
N LEU A 95 -13.64 1.32 9.35
CA LEU A 95 -14.01 2.55 8.64
C LEU A 95 -13.42 2.58 7.23
N PHE A 96 -12.14 2.26 7.06
CA PHE A 96 -11.52 2.19 5.74
C PHE A 96 -12.16 1.10 4.88
N ASN A 97 -12.38 -0.10 5.42
CA ASN A 97 -12.94 -1.25 4.73
C ASN A 97 -14.32 -0.96 4.16
N VAL A 98 -15.16 -0.21 4.88
CA VAL A 98 -16.47 0.18 4.38
C VAL A 98 -16.44 1.46 3.56
N SER A 99 -15.35 2.21 3.49
CA SER A 99 -15.32 3.54 2.85
C SER A 99 -15.54 3.51 1.33
N GLY A 100 -15.10 2.44 0.66
CA GLY A 100 -14.98 2.37 -0.80
C GLY A 100 -13.71 3.01 -1.35
N ALA A 101 -12.78 3.44 -0.49
CA ALA A 101 -11.47 3.93 -0.89
C ALA A 101 -10.65 2.83 -1.58
N ASP A 102 -9.98 3.17 -2.67
CA ASP A 102 -9.08 2.24 -3.37
C ASP A 102 -7.77 2.06 -2.57
N PRO A 103 -7.48 0.85 -2.06
CA PRO A 103 -6.25 0.59 -1.31
C PRO A 103 -4.97 0.80 -2.13
N ALA A 104 -5.02 0.70 -3.47
CA ALA A 104 -3.86 0.92 -4.34
C ALA A 104 -3.34 2.37 -4.31
N LEU A 105 -4.17 3.31 -3.88
CA LEU A 105 -3.77 4.71 -3.71
C LEU A 105 -2.77 4.89 -2.57
N GLY A 106 -2.73 3.97 -1.59
CA GLY A 106 -1.80 4.06 -0.46
C GLY A 106 -2.02 5.31 0.39
N ARG A 107 -3.27 5.56 0.78
CA ARG A 107 -3.70 6.64 1.68
C ARG A 107 -4.91 6.18 2.50
N GLY A 108 -5.20 6.86 3.61
CA GLY A 108 -6.52 6.75 4.24
C GLY A 108 -7.61 7.48 3.45
N CYS A 109 -8.81 7.52 4.01
CA CYS A 109 -10.00 8.11 3.41
C CYS A 109 -9.82 9.61 3.15
N ILE A 110 -10.23 10.05 1.97
CA ILE A 110 -10.53 11.48 1.78
C ILE A 110 -11.81 11.84 2.54
N PRO A 111 -12.10 13.13 2.80
CA PRO A 111 -13.24 13.54 3.62
C PRO A 111 -14.59 12.95 3.16
N GLU A 112 -14.81 12.82 1.86
CA GLU A 112 -16.05 12.25 1.28
C GLU A 112 -16.18 10.75 1.57
N GLU A 113 -15.10 9.99 1.41
CA GLU A 113 -15.05 8.55 1.67
C GLU A 113 -15.24 8.29 3.17
N LEU A 114 -14.63 9.12 4.03
CA LEU A 114 -14.78 9.03 5.48
C LEU A 114 -16.22 9.36 5.92
N ALA A 115 -16.83 10.42 5.37
CA ALA A 115 -18.23 10.74 5.65
C ALA A 115 -19.17 9.61 5.19
N ALA A 116 -18.91 8.99 4.04
CA ALA A 116 -19.67 7.83 3.58
C ALA A 116 -19.49 6.60 4.50
N ALA A 117 -18.28 6.36 5.00
CA ALA A 117 -18.02 5.31 5.99
C ALA A 117 -18.74 5.56 7.33
N LEU A 118 -18.67 6.78 7.85
CA LEU A 118 -19.37 7.20 9.06
C LEU A 118 -20.88 7.06 8.92
N LYS A 119 -21.44 7.42 7.76
CA LYS A 119 -22.87 7.20 7.46
C LYS A 119 -23.24 5.72 7.52
N ARG A 120 -22.40 4.82 6.98
CA ARG A 120 -22.59 3.37 7.09
C ARG A 120 -22.45 2.85 8.53
N ALA A 121 -21.62 3.50 9.35
CA ALA A 121 -21.53 3.22 10.78
C ALA A 121 -22.73 3.73 11.60
N GLY A 122 -23.62 4.52 11.00
CA GLY A 122 -24.83 5.05 11.66
C GLY A 122 -24.69 6.47 12.19
N MET A 123 -23.72 7.25 11.69
CA MET A 123 -23.56 8.67 11.98
C MET A 123 -24.31 9.53 10.96
N ASP A 124 -24.87 10.65 11.41
CA ASP A 124 -25.40 11.71 10.55
C ASP A 124 -24.32 12.78 10.30
N SER A 125 -23.34 12.43 9.46
CA SER A 125 -22.18 13.28 9.14
C SER A 125 -22.28 13.86 7.73
N ALA A 126 -23.30 14.67 7.48
CA ALA A 126 -23.54 15.25 6.15
C ALA A 126 -22.48 16.31 5.75
N GLN A 127 -22.08 16.29 4.48
CA GLN A 127 -21.24 17.28 3.78
C GLN A 127 -19.89 17.60 4.47
N ALA A 128 -18.82 16.92 4.04
CA ALA A 128 -17.49 17.06 4.64
C ALA A 128 -16.70 18.31 4.24
N ARG A 129 -17.04 18.94 3.11
CA ARG A 129 -16.31 20.07 2.54
C ARG A 129 -17.21 21.30 2.38
N HIS A 130 -16.71 22.43 2.84
CA HIS A 130 -17.38 23.72 2.77
C HIS A 130 -16.49 24.72 2.05
N ARG A 131 -17.03 25.39 1.03
CA ARG A 131 -16.32 26.47 0.34
C ARG A 131 -16.32 27.70 1.24
N VAL A 132 -15.15 28.27 1.46
CA VAL A 132 -15.00 29.55 2.15
C VAL A 132 -14.31 30.54 1.22
N ASP A 133 -14.84 31.75 1.18
CA ASP A 133 -14.19 32.87 0.52
C ASP A 133 -13.06 33.37 1.42
N ALA A 134 -11.84 33.36 0.89
CA ALA A 134 -10.65 33.79 1.62
C ALA A 134 -10.65 35.31 1.89
N ALA A 135 -11.39 36.10 1.09
CA ALA A 135 -11.37 37.55 1.15
C ALA A 135 -12.28 38.14 2.25
N SER A 136 -13.42 37.50 2.55
CA SER A 136 -14.45 38.07 3.45
C SER A 136 -14.48 37.48 4.86
N GLY A 137 -13.90 36.29 5.09
CA GLY A 137 -13.83 35.63 6.42
C GLY A 137 -15.19 35.19 7.01
N ALA A 138 -16.31 35.71 6.52
CA ALA A 138 -17.65 35.43 7.04
C ALA A 138 -18.05 33.95 6.91
N ALA A 139 -17.70 33.30 5.80
CA ALA A 139 -17.97 31.88 5.60
C ALA A 139 -17.16 30.99 6.58
N LEU A 140 -15.91 31.36 6.88
CA LEU A 140 -15.09 30.68 7.86
C LEU A 140 -15.63 30.89 9.28
N ALA A 141 -16.05 32.12 9.61
CA ALA A 141 -16.69 32.45 10.88
C ALA A 141 -18.00 31.66 11.08
N ALA A 142 -18.79 31.48 10.01
CA ALA A 142 -19.99 30.65 10.05
C ALA A 142 -19.67 29.17 10.34
N GLN A 143 -18.63 28.61 9.72
CA GLN A 143 -18.18 27.24 10.02
C GLN A 143 -17.66 27.09 11.45
N PHE A 144 -16.94 28.09 11.95
CA PHE A 144 -16.50 28.10 13.35
C PHE A 144 -17.69 28.18 14.32
N GLY A 145 -18.68 29.03 14.02
CA GLY A 145 -19.92 29.11 14.80
C GLY A 145 -20.69 27.78 14.82
N ALA A 146 -20.79 27.08 13.69
CA ALA A 146 -21.38 25.76 13.60
C ALA A 146 -20.60 24.72 14.44
N LEU A 147 -19.26 24.77 14.41
CA LEU A 147 -18.41 23.94 15.27
C LEU A 147 -18.70 24.18 16.76
N LEU A 148 -18.81 25.42 17.20
CA LEU A 148 -19.13 25.75 18.60
C LEU A 148 -20.53 25.27 19.00
N ALA A 149 -21.52 25.43 18.11
CA ALA A 149 -22.88 24.96 18.34
C ALA A 149 -22.95 23.43 18.50
N ASP A 150 -22.13 22.69 17.77
CA ASP A 150 -22.03 21.23 17.89
C ASP A 150 -21.35 20.82 19.20
N LEU A 151 -20.24 21.47 19.56
CA LEU A 151 -19.56 21.22 20.84
C LEU A 151 -20.47 21.46 22.04
N ALA A 152 -21.29 22.52 22.00
CA ALA A 152 -22.27 22.81 23.05
C ALA A 152 -23.35 21.72 23.19
N ARG A 153 -23.58 20.91 22.13
CA ARG A 153 -24.47 19.75 22.11
C ARG A 153 -23.76 18.42 22.38
N GLY A 154 -22.46 18.46 22.69
CA GLY A 154 -21.66 17.26 22.91
C GLY A 154 -21.24 16.53 21.63
N VAL A 155 -21.28 17.20 20.48
CA VAL A 155 -20.91 16.66 19.17
C VAL A 155 -19.52 17.18 18.78
N PRO A 156 -18.48 16.31 18.69
CA PRO A 156 -17.18 16.73 18.20
C PRO A 156 -17.16 16.81 16.68
N SER A 157 -16.14 17.47 16.13
CA SER A 157 -15.93 17.56 14.68
C SER A 157 -14.55 17.04 14.30
N ILE A 158 -14.49 16.19 13.27
CA ILE A 158 -13.24 15.93 12.56
C ILE A 158 -12.98 17.10 11.63
N VAL A 159 -11.80 17.68 11.72
CA VAL A 159 -11.36 18.78 10.85
C VAL A 159 -10.06 18.39 10.15
N ARG A 160 -9.78 19.03 9.03
CA ARG A 160 -8.48 18.92 8.35
C ARG A 160 -7.80 20.28 8.36
N VAL A 161 -6.56 20.33 8.82
CA VAL A 161 -5.77 21.57 9.00
C VAL A 161 -4.45 21.47 8.23
N ARG A 162 -3.85 22.60 7.85
CA ARG A 162 -2.54 22.65 7.20
C ARG A 162 -1.40 22.35 8.19
N CYS A 163 -0.31 21.78 7.69
CA CYS A 163 0.95 21.65 8.43
C CYS A 163 1.74 22.97 8.34
N ASN A 164 2.52 23.30 9.37
CA ASN A 164 3.35 24.51 9.41
C ASN A 164 4.71 24.38 8.67
N ALA A 165 5.00 23.26 7.99
CA ALA A 165 6.31 22.99 7.37
C ALA A 165 6.24 22.79 5.83
N GLY A 166 7.31 23.19 5.15
CA GLY A 166 7.40 23.41 3.70
C GLY A 166 7.66 22.18 2.82
N ASP A 167 7.26 20.97 3.22
CA ASP A 167 7.48 19.77 2.42
C ASP A 167 6.24 19.40 1.57
N ALA A 168 6.45 19.17 0.27
CA ALA A 168 5.39 18.86 -0.69
C ALA A 168 4.65 17.54 -0.42
N ALA A 169 5.21 16.64 0.40
CA ALA A 169 4.53 15.43 0.88
C ALA A 169 3.49 15.73 1.98
N GLU A 170 3.56 16.91 2.63
CA GLU A 170 2.66 17.41 3.67
C GLU A 170 1.56 18.34 3.13
N ALA A 171 1.50 18.55 1.82
CA ALA A 171 0.45 19.33 1.14
C ALA A 171 -0.98 18.77 1.36
N ALA A 172 -1.10 17.59 1.98
CA ALA A 172 -2.36 16.98 2.36
C ALA A 172 -2.94 17.54 3.67
N GLY A 173 -2.20 18.16 4.60
CA GLY A 173 -2.76 18.57 5.89
C GLY A 173 -3.16 17.44 6.85
N HIS A 174 -3.25 17.73 8.14
CA HIS A 174 -3.51 16.79 9.24
C HIS A 174 -5.00 16.74 9.60
N PHE A 175 -5.45 15.59 10.08
CA PHE A 175 -6.78 15.45 10.68
C PHE A 175 -6.69 15.68 12.18
N TRP A 176 -7.60 16.48 12.74
CA TRP A 176 -7.77 16.64 14.18
C TRP A 176 -9.21 16.33 14.57
N LEU A 177 -9.40 15.80 15.78
CA LEU A 177 -10.71 15.69 16.40
C LEU A 177 -10.89 16.85 17.38
N VAL A 178 -11.70 17.84 17.01
CA VAL A 178 -12.03 18.96 17.89
C VAL A 178 -13.07 18.51 18.90
N ILE A 179 -12.71 18.58 20.19
CA ILE A 179 -13.52 18.11 21.32
C ILE A 179 -13.93 19.23 22.28
N GLY A 180 -13.44 20.44 22.08
CA GLY A 180 -13.83 21.56 22.92
C GLY A 180 -13.33 22.92 22.44
N TYR A 181 -13.81 23.94 23.13
CA TYR A 181 -13.41 25.32 23.00
C TYR A 181 -13.43 25.96 24.39
N ASP A 182 -12.36 26.67 24.73
CA ASP A 182 -12.21 27.42 25.96
C ASP A 182 -12.39 28.91 25.67
N GLY A 183 -13.54 29.44 26.06
CA GLY A 183 -13.92 30.84 25.86
C GLY A 183 -13.14 31.84 26.68
N ALA A 184 -12.53 31.42 27.79
CA ALA A 184 -11.71 32.30 28.62
C ALA A 184 -10.33 32.54 27.97
N GLY A 185 -9.75 31.49 27.38
CA GLY A 185 -8.46 31.54 26.70
C GLY A 185 -8.54 31.83 25.20
N ASP A 186 -9.73 31.82 24.61
CA ASP A 186 -9.95 31.80 23.15
C ASP A 186 -9.21 30.65 22.45
N GLU A 187 -9.30 29.44 23.01
CA GLU A 187 -8.55 28.26 22.55
C GLU A 187 -9.45 27.13 22.07
N VAL A 188 -9.07 26.46 20.98
CA VAL A 188 -9.67 25.20 20.52
C VAL A 188 -8.97 24.03 21.19
N ILE A 189 -9.74 23.08 21.73
CA ILE A 189 -9.25 21.85 22.36
C ILE A 189 -9.46 20.69 21.38
N TYR A 190 -8.40 19.93 21.09
CA TYR A 190 -8.45 18.86 20.10
C TYR A 190 -7.56 17.67 20.46
N HIS A 191 -7.85 16.53 19.85
CA HIS A 191 -6.94 15.38 19.79
C HIS A 191 -6.22 15.37 18.45
N ASP A 192 -4.89 15.26 18.49
CA ASP A 192 -4.04 15.01 17.33
C ASP A 192 -3.76 13.50 17.20
N PRO A 193 -4.34 12.81 16.21
CA PRO A 193 -4.10 11.39 16.02
C PRO A 193 -2.71 11.08 15.46
N ALA A 194 -1.93 12.07 14.97
CA ALA A 194 -0.60 11.83 14.42
C ALA A 194 0.48 11.65 15.51
N GLU A 195 0.22 12.15 16.71
CA GLU A 195 1.17 12.14 17.84
C GLU A 195 0.69 11.22 18.96
N ALA A 196 1.61 10.47 19.57
CA ALA A 196 1.27 9.53 20.66
C ALA A 196 0.77 10.25 21.93
N ASP A 197 1.26 11.46 22.20
CA ASP A 197 0.84 12.34 23.28
C ASP A 197 -0.12 13.44 22.79
N GLY A 198 -0.80 13.22 21.66
CA GLY A 198 -1.69 14.19 21.01
C GLY A 198 -3.03 14.41 21.71
N ALA A 199 -3.22 13.99 22.96
CA ALA A 199 -4.48 14.13 23.67
C ALA A 199 -4.68 15.53 24.26
N ASN A 200 -5.88 16.11 24.14
CA ASN A 200 -6.32 17.37 24.76
C ASN A 200 -5.37 18.55 24.47
N ARG A 201 -4.79 18.59 23.26
CA ARG A 201 -3.98 19.72 22.79
C ARG A 201 -4.84 20.98 22.69
N ARG A 202 -4.19 22.14 22.78
CA ARG A 202 -4.80 23.46 22.73
C ARG A 202 -4.13 24.33 21.69
N ILE A 203 -4.91 25.13 20.99
CA ILE A 203 -4.44 26.11 20.01
C ILE A 203 -5.32 27.35 20.04
N GLY A 204 -4.74 28.53 19.96
CA GLY A 204 -5.52 29.78 19.89
C GLY A 204 -6.43 29.80 18.66
N ARG A 205 -7.66 30.29 18.80
CA ARG A 205 -8.67 30.33 17.73
C ARG A 205 -8.17 31.02 16.47
N GLU A 206 -7.47 32.15 16.62
CA GLU A 206 -6.91 32.87 15.48
C GLU A 206 -5.95 31.98 14.68
N GLN A 207 -5.07 31.24 15.37
CA GLN A 207 -4.14 30.32 14.74
C GLN A 207 -4.86 29.12 14.12
N PHE A 208 -5.84 28.54 14.81
CA PHE A 208 -6.69 27.48 14.25
C PHE A 208 -7.36 27.92 12.94
N CYS A 209 -8.00 29.10 12.93
CA CYS A 209 -8.65 29.66 11.75
C CYS A 209 -7.68 29.97 10.60
N LYS A 210 -6.38 30.21 10.89
CA LYS A 210 -5.34 30.31 9.85
C LYS A 210 -4.97 28.95 9.27
N LEU A 211 -5.01 27.87 10.06
CA LEU A 211 -4.63 26.53 9.60
C LEU A 211 -5.79 25.77 8.95
N TRP A 212 -7.03 26.09 9.27
CA TRP A 212 -8.20 25.30 8.89
C TRP A 212 -8.57 25.35 7.39
N PRO A 213 -8.51 26.51 6.69
CA PRO A 213 -8.74 26.54 5.25
C PRO A 213 -7.61 25.83 4.49
N LEU A 214 -7.97 24.90 3.60
CA LEU A 214 -7.08 24.17 2.71
C LEU A 214 -6.95 24.90 1.37
N GLY A 215 -5.72 25.00 0.85
CA GLY A 215 -5.38 25.69 -0.41
C GLY A 215 -4.44 26.89 -0.20
N SER A 216 -3.75 27.29 -1.28
CA SER A 216 -2.86 28.47 -1.35
C SER A 216 -3.50 29.65 -2.09
N ASP A 217 -4.61 29.45 -2.79
CA ASP A 217 -5.17 30.44 -3.70
C ASP A 217 -6.07 31.44 -2.98
N GLU A 218 -5.76 32.73 -3.13
CA GLU A 218 -6.42 33.87 -2.50
C GLU A 218 -7.91 34.06 -2.92
N VAL A 219 -8.43 33.24 -3.82
CA VAL A 219 -9.76 33.41 -4.45
C VAL A 219 -10.81 32.42 -3.91
N ALA A 220 -10.42 31.24 -3.43
CA ALA A 220 -11.35 30.28 -2.80
C ALA A 220 -10.57 29.21 -2.02
N ALA A 221 -10.85 29.09 -0.71
CA ALA A 221 -10.32 28.02 0.12
C ALA A 221 -11.41 27.02 0.50
N MET A 222 -11.01 25.79 0.84
CA MET A 222 -11.93 24.74 1.27
C MET A 222 -11.70 24.40 2.73
N VAL A 223 -12.76 24.41 3.52
CA VAL A 223 -12.73 23.94 4.91
C VAL A 223 -13.28 22.53 4.97
N VAL A 224 -12.59 21.64 5.67
CA VAL A 224 -13.09 20.29 5.99
C VAL A 224 -13.59 20.27 7.41
N ARG A 225 -14.86 19.89 7.58
CA ARG A 225 -15.52 19.70 8.86
C ARG A 225 -16.51 18.55 8.74
N ILE A 226 -16.34 17.53 9.58
CA ILE A 226 -17.23 16.37 9.63
C ILE A 226 -17.74 16.25 11.07
N PRO A 227 -18.97 16.71 11.37
CA PRO A 227 -19.53 16.55 12.70
C PRO A 227 -19.87 15.08 12.95
N LEU A 228 -19.52 14.57 14.13
CA LEU A 228 -19.78 13.17 14.52
C LEU A 228 -21.09 13.08 15.29
N MET A 229 -22.21 13.28 14.59
CA MET A 229 -23.55 13.21 15.16
C MET A 229 -24.05 11.76 15.15
N PRO A 230 -24.18 11.08 16.30
CA PRO A 230 -24.70 9.73 16.30
C PRO A 230 -26.19 9.74 15.94
N ALA A 231 -26.58 8.85 15.02
CA ALA A 231 -27.96 8.54 14.75
C ALA A 231 -28.28 7.13 15.26
N ARG A 232 -28.48 6.16 14.36
CA ARG A 232 -28.67 4.75 14.73
C ARG A 232 -27.40 3.96 14.40
N MET A 233 -26.58 3.71 15.42
CA MET A 233 -25.31 3.00 15.26
C MET A 233 -25.51 1.59 14.70
N ALA A 234 -24.73 1.27 13.67
CA ALA A 234 -24.61 -0.08 13.13
C ALA A 234 -23.47 -0.83 13.84
N PRO A 235 -23.56 -2.16 13.99
CA PRO A 235 -22.41 -2.94 14.40
C PRO A 235 -21.30 -2.86 13.32
N PRO A 236 -20.02 -2.96 13.72
CA PRO A 236 -18.93 -3.06 12.74
C PRO A 236 -19.11 -4.31 11.87
N PRO A 237 -18.61 -4.31 10.63
CA PRO A 237 -18.67 -5.47 9.76
C PRO A 237 -17.94 -6.66 10.39
N ALA A 238 -18.48 -7.87 10.20
CA ALA A 238 -17.79 -9.08 10.61
C ALA A 238 -16.48 -9.22 9.82
N ARG A 239 -15.37 -9.53 10.52
CA ARG A 239 -14.12 -9.87 9.83
C ARG A 239 -14.31 -11.18 9.07
N THR A 240 -14.10 -11.12 7.76
CA THR A 240 -13.97 -12.32 6.92
C THR A 240 -12.58 -12.93 7.10
N GLU A 241 -12.44 -14.22 6.80
CA GLU A 241 -11.11 -14.83 6.70
C GLU A 241 -10.29 -14.17 5.58
N GLY A 242 -9.00 -13.95 5.82
CA GLY A 242 -8.09 -13.29 4.89
C GLY A 242 -7.87 -11.79 5.15
N PHE A 243 -7.22 -11.12 4.20
CA PHE A 243 -6.87 -9.70 4.27
C PHE A 243 -8.01 -8.81 3.75
N ALA A 244 -8.30 -7.74 4.46
CA ALA A 244 -9.29 -6.74 4.10
C ALA A 244 -8.65 -5.56 3.34
N PRO A 245 -9.44 -4.69 2.68
CA PRO A 245 -8.92 -3.50 1.98
C PRO A 245 -7.95 -2.64 2.81
N ALA A 246 -8.22 -2.46 4.11
CA ALA A 246 -7.35 -1.72 5.02
C ALA A 246 -5.95 -2.35 5.15
N ASP A 247 -5.85 -3.69 5.15
CA ASP A 247 -4.57 -4.39 5.22
C ASP A 247 -3.75 -4.13 3.95
N TYR A 248 -4.39 -4.18 2.76
CA TYR A 248 -3.74 -3.83 1.50
C TYR A 248 -3.33 -2.35 1.45
N ALA A 249 -4.17 -1.43 1.95
CA ALA A 249 -3.83 -0.02 2.00
C ALA A 249 -2.60 0.23 2.88
N GLN A 250 -2.54 -0.40 4.07
CA GLN A 250 -1.39 -0.32 4.96
C GLN A 250 -0.12 -0.90 4.31
N HIS A 251 -0.24 -2.01 3.60
CA HIS A 251 0.87 -2.59 2.83
C HIS A 251 1.36 -1.65 1.74
N VAL A 252 0.46 -1.05 0.96
CA VAL A 252 0.80 -0.09 -0.11
C VAL A 252 1.43 1.19 0.49
N ILE A 253 0.94 1.69 1.62
CA ILE A 253 1.54 2.83 2.33
C ILE A 253 2.98 2.51 2.75
N ALA A 254 3.21 1.32 3.30
CA ALA A 254 4.55 0.87 3.68
C ALA A 254 5.49 0.76 2.46
N LEU A 255 4.99 0.26 1.33
CA LEU A 255 5.75 0.23 0.07
C LEU A 255 6.12 1.64 -0.39
N ARG A 256 5.15 2.56 -0.47
CA ARG A 256 5.35 3.95 -0.92
C ARG A 256 6.30 4.74 -0.04
N ARG A 257 6.28 4.52 1.28
CA ARG A 257 7.18 5.19 2.23
C ARG A 257 8.60 4.61 2.23
N GLY A 258 8.76 3.38 1.78
CA GLY A 258 10.02 2.67 1.83
C GLY A 258 10.55 2.33 0.44
N LYS A 259 10.19 1.13 -0.01
CA LYS A 259 10.89 0.39 -1.08
C LYS A 259 10.45 0.74 -2.50
N LEU A 260 9.34 1.47 -2.67
CA LEU A 260 8.74 1.68 -3.99
C LEU A 260 9.44 2.84 -4.73
N PRO A 261 10.15 2.59 -5.85
CA PRO A 261 10.76 3.65 -6.63
C PRO A 261 9.69 4.52 -7.32
N GLN A 262 10.06 5.76 -7.65
CA GLN A 262 9.18 6.65 -8.41
C GLN A 262 8.87 6.07 -9.80
N GLY A 263 7.64 6.27 -10.28
CA GLY A 263 7.21 5.83 -11.61
C GLY A 263 6.66 4.41 -11.68
N PHE A 264 6.77 3.63 -10.61
CA PHE A 264 6.16 2.30 -10.54
C PHE A 264 4.64 2.39 -10.39
N THR A 265 3.96 1.50 -11.12
CA THR A 265 2.51 1.31 -10.99
C THR A 265 2.23 0.30 -9.89
N VAL A 266 1.24 0.59 -9.04
CA VAL A 266 0.75 -0.31 -7.99
C VAL A 266 -0.67 -0.73 -8.32
N VAL A 267 -0.95 -2.02 -8.24
CA VAL A 267 -2.27 -2.62 -8.41
C VAL A 267 -2.52 -3.57 -7.25
N VAL A 268 -3.61 -3.39 -6.53
CA VAL A 268 -4.05 -4.36 -5.52
C VAL A 268 -4.84 -5.46 -6.24
N GLN A 269 -4.29 -6.67 -6.24
CA GLN A 269 -4.88 -7.85 -6.90
C GLN A 269 -4.86 -9.02 -5.90
N PRO A 270 -5.82 -9.07 -4.96
CA PRO A 270 -5.83 -10.05 -3.88
C PRO A 270 -5.58 -11.50 -4.37
N PRO A 271 -4.77 -12.29 -3.65
CA PRO A 271 -4.16 -11.99 -2.35
C PRO A 271 -2.84 -11.18 -2.42
N PHE A 272 -2.49 -10.66 -3.61
CA PHE A 272 -1.23 -9.96 -3.85
C PHE A 272 -1.38 -8.45 -4.02
N VAL A 273 -0.26 -7.75 -3.87
CA VAL A 273 -0.06 -6.41 -4.44
C VAL A 273 0.91 -6.53 -5.60
N VAL A 274 0.51 -6.10 -6.80
CA VAL A 274 1.35 -6.12 -8.00
C VAL A 274 1.98 -4.74 -8.19
N VAL A 275 3.29 -4.73 -8.40
CA VAL A 275 4.11 -3.54 -8.58
C VAL A 275 4.94 -3.71 -9.84
N GLY A 276 4.98 -2.72 -10.74
CA GLY A 276 5.82 -2.82 -11.93
C GLY A 276 6.18 -1.49 -12.58
N ASP A 277 7.25 -1.49 -13.36
CA ASP A 277 7.84 -0.31 -14.04
C ASP A 277 7.57 -0.25 -15.55
N GLU A 278 6.67 -1.12 -16.04
CA GLU A 278 6.04 -0.99 -17.35
C GLU A 278 4.95 0.11 -17.32
N PRO A 279 4.44 0.55 -18.49
CA PRO A 279 3.31 1.46 -18.56
C PRO A 279 2.12 0.98 -17.69
N PRO A 280 1.39 1.88 -17.01
CA PRO A 280 0.34 1.48 -16.06
C PRO A 280 -0.75 0.56 -16.63
N ALA A 281 -1.10 0.72 -17.91
CA ALA A 281 -2.06 -0.16 -18.58
C ALA A 281 -1.53 -1.59 -18.71
N THR A 282 -0.25 -1.77 -19.03
CA THR A 282 0.42 -3.07 -19.12
C THR A 282 0.48 -3.75 -17.76
N VAL A 283 0.87 -3.03 -16.69
CA VAL A 283 0.91 -3.59 -15.33
C VAL A 283 -0.48 -4.06 -14.88
N ARG A 284 -1.53 -3.26 -15.15
CA ARG A 284 -2.92 -3.66 -14.88
C ARG A 284 -3.33 -4.90 -15.68
N GLN A 285 -2.94 -4.98 -16.96
CA GLN A 285 -3.23 -6.14 -17.79
C GLN A 285 -2.53 -7.40 -17.25
N ARG A 286 -1.27 -7.32 -16.80
CA ARG A 286 -0.56 -8.47 -16.20
C ARG A 286 -1.16 -8.88 -14.85
N ALA A 287 -1.55 -7.92 -14.03
CA ALA A 287 -2.26 -8.20 -12.79
C ALA A 287 -3.57 -8.97 -13.04
N ALA A 288 -4.38 -8.55 -14.02
CA ALA A 288 -5.65 -9.21 -14.32
C ALA A 288 -5.45 -10.53 -15.09
N ASN A 289 -4.69 -10.52 -16.18
CA ASN A 289 -4.65 -11.63 -17.14
C ASN A 289 -3.61 -12.69 -16.82
N THR A 290 -2.69 -12.42 -15.88
CA THR A 290 -1.69 -13.40 -15.44
C THR A 290 -1.84 -13.70 -13.96
N VAL A 291 -1.73 -12.70 -13.08
CA VAL A 291 -1.77 -12.94 -11.63
C VAL A 291 -3.15 -13.42 -11.19
N LYS A 292 -4.21 -12.66 -11.45
CA LYS A 292 -5.57 -13.05 -11.06
C LYS A 292 -5.98 -14.37 -11.71
N TRP A 293 -5.75 -14.51 -13.01
CA TRP A 293 -6.07 -15.75 -13.73
C TRP A 293 -5.37 -16.97 -13.09
N ALA A 294 -4.06 -16.90 -12.84
CA ALA A 294 -3.33 -18.01 -12.23
C ALA A 294 -3.85 -18.32 -10.83
N VAL A 295 -4.07 -17.29 -10.00
CA VAL A 295 -4.63 -17.43 -8.64
C VAL A 295 -6.00 -18.12 -8.68
N ASP A 296 -6.92 -17.65 -9.50
CA ASP A 296 -8.27 -18.20 -9.60
C ASP A 296 -8.23 -19.70 -9.94
N ARG A 297 -7.37 -20.09 -10.89
CA ARG A 297 -7.27 -21.49 -11.34
C ARG A 297 -6.54 -22.39 -10.37
N LEU A 298 -5.43 -21.92 -9.79
CA LEU A 298 -4.70 -22.67 -8.78
C LEU A 298 -5.53 -22.91 -7.52
N LYS A 299 -6.32 -21.92 -7.08
CA LYS A 299 -7.25 -22.08 -5.95
C LYS A 299 -8.39 -23.04 -6.25
N LYS A 300 -8.91 -23.03 -7.48
CA LYS A 300 -9.96 -23.97 -7.91
C LYS A 300 -9.51 -25.43 -7.78
N ASP A 301 -8.25 -25.71 -8.12
CA ASP A 301 -7.76 -27.08 -8.23
C ASP A 301 -7.05 -27.58 -6.96
N PHE A 302 -6.24 -26.73 -6.33
CA PHE A 302 -5.29 -27.15 -5.28
C PHE A 302 -5.47 -26.41 -3.94
N PHE A 303 -5.63 -25.08 -3.96
CA PHE A 303 -5.35 -24.28 -2.76
C PHE A 303 -6.61 -23.69 -2.12
N ALA A 304 -6.90 -24.11 -0.89
CA ALA A 304 -8.03 -23.61 -0.11
C ALA A 304 -7.71 -22.30 0.63
N LYS A 305 -6.45 -22.13 1.05
CA LYS A 305 -5.97 -20.97 1.81
C LYS A 305 -5.17 -20.04 0.93
N ASP A 306 -5.35 -18.74 1.13
CA ASP A 306 -4.43 -17.72 0.62
C ASP A 306 -3.11 -17.73 1.43
N PRO A 307 -2.04 -17.12 0.90
CA PRO A 307 -0.81 -16.89 1.67
C PRO A 307 -1.09 -16.17 2.99
N ASP A 308 -0.30 -16.48 4.01
CA ASP A 308 -0.43 -15.96 5.39
C ASP A 308 0.04 -14.51 5.56
N ALA A 309 0.57 -13.91 4.50
CA ALA A 309 1.00 -12.52 4.44
C ALA A 309 0.62 -11.90 3.08
N ILE A 310 0.34 -10.59 3.08
CA ILE A 310 0.24 -9.84 1.82
C ILE A 310 1.62 -9.81 1.19
N MET A 311 1.71 -10.45 0.02
CA MET A 311 2.95 -10.52 -0.75
C MET A 311 2.93 -9.54 -1.90
N THR A 312 4.11 -9.03 -2.25
CA THR A 312 4.27 -8.14 -3.41
C THR A 312 4.84 -8.88 -4.61
N VAL A 313 4.13 -8.84 -5.73
CA VAL A 313 4.63 -9.28 -7.03
C VAL A 313 5.32 -8.11 -7.71
N TRP A 314 6.65 -8.14 -7.80
CA TRP A 314 7.49 -7.14 -8.44
C TRP A 314 7.76 -7.56 -9.89
N LEU A 315 7.17 -6.84 -10.84
CA LEU A 315 7.29 -7.03 -12.27
C LEU A 315 8.27 -5.99 -12.83
N PHE A 316 9.52 -6.40 -12.98
CA PHE A 316 10.54 -5.59 -13.62
C PHE A 316 10.51 -5.85 -15.13
N ARG A 317 10.39 -4.77 -15.90
CA ARG A 317 10.08 -4.79 -17.35
C ARG A 317 11.10 -5.53 -18.20
N ASP A 318 12.35 -5.60 -17.77
CA ASP A 318 13.48 -6.17 -18.49
C ASP A 318 14.59 -6.62 -17.51
N ARG A 319 15.65 -7.23 -18.05
CA ARG A 319 16.79 -7.71 -17.28
C ARG A 319 17.50 -6.58 -16.53
N ASP A 320 17.68 -5.42 -17.14
CA ASP A 320 18.42 -4.31 -16.55
C ASP A 320 17.67 -3.76 -15.34
N SER A 321 16.36 -3.59 -15.46
CA SER A 321 15.46 -3.20 -14.37
C SER A 321 15.47 -4.25 -13.26
N TYR A 322 15.34 -5.53 -13.61
CA TYR A 322 15.37 -6.64 -12.66
C TYR A 322 16.68 -6.67 -11.86
N ASP A 323 17.82 -6.67 -12.54
CA ASP A 323 19.15 -6.73 -11.91
C ASP A 323 19.39 -5.49 -11.02
N ARG A 324 19.00 -4.30 -11.50
CA ARG A 324 19.16 -3.04 -10.77
C ARG A 324 18.32 -3.02 -9.51
N TYR A 325 17.01 -3.18 -9.63
CA TYR A 325 16.11 -3.00 -8.50
C TYR A 325 16.15 -4.18 -7.54
N THR A 326 16.59 -5.37 -7.98
CA THR A 326 16.86 -6.44 -7.03
C THR A 326 17.95 -6.05 -6.03
N ARG A 327 19.03 -5.41 -6.53
CA ARG A 327 20.08 -4.87 -5.67
C ARG A 327 19.62 -3.68 -4.83
N GLU A 328 18.93 -2.71 -5.44
CA GLU A 328 18.54 -1.48 -4.73
C GLU A 328 17.47 -1.73 -3.64
N ILE A 329 16.47 -2.56 -3.94
CA ILE A 329 15.29 -2.76 -3.08
C ILE A 329 15.50 -3.88 -2.05
N PHE A 330 16.13 -4.98 -2.47
CA PHE A 330 16.27 -6.19 -1.65
C PHE A 330 17.68 -6.41 -1.12
N ARG A 331 18.67 -5.65 -1.63
CA ARG A 331 20.09 -5.87 -1.35
C ARG A 331 20.53 -7.29 -1.71
N ASP A 332 19.93 -7.82 -2.77
CA ASP A 332 20.16 -9.17 -3.26
C ASP A 332 20.75 -9.14 -4.68
N THR A 333 21.41 -10.21 -5.07
CA THR A 333 21.89 -10.43 -6.44
C THR A 333 21.16 -11.64 -7.02
N PRO A 334 20.35 -11.45 -8.09
CA PRO A 334 19.67 -12.57 -8.73
C PRO A 334 20.63 -13.71 -9.09
N SER A 335 20.32 -14.92 -8.64
CA SER A 335 21.01 -16.14 -9.07
C SER A 335 20.45 -16.67 -10.39
N THR A 336 19.26 -16.21 -10.81
CA THR A 336 18.61 -16.58 -12.07
C THR A 336 18.21 -15.32 -12.85
N PRO A 337 18.16 -15.38 -14.20
CA PRO A 337 17.72 -14.25 -15.03
C PRO A 337 16.19 -14.10 -15.13
N PHE A 338 15.41 -15.00 -14.49
CA PHE A 338 13.96 -15.11 -14.71
C PHE A 338 13.15 -14.49 -13.58
N GLY A 339 13.48 -14.84 -12.35
CA GLY A 339 12.77 -14.42 -11.16
C GLY A 339 12.89 -15.45 -10.05
N TYR A 340 12.35 -15.10 -8.88
CA TYR A 340 12.31 -15.98 -7.72
C TYR A 340 11.28 -15.50 -6.68
N TYR A 341 10.77 -16.46 -5.92
CA TYR A 341 10.04 -16.26 -4.69
C TYR A 341 11.02 -16.01 -3.52
N SER A 342 10.73 -14.99 -2.71
CA SER A 342 11.43 -14.70 -1.46
C SER A 342 10.46 -14.64 -0.30
N SER A 343 10.54 -15.63 0.58
CA SER A 343 9.80 -15.64 1.85
C SER A 343 10.26 -14.51 2.79
N ILE A 344 11.57 -14.23 2.82
CA ILE A 344 12.19 -13.17 3.64
C ILE A 344 11.64 -11.79 3.24
N HIS A 345 11.57 -11.51 1.94
CA HIS A 345 11.09 -10.23 1.43
C HIS A 345 9.58 -10.19 1.21
N LYS A 346 8.88 -11.31 1.44
CA LYS A 346 7.45 -11.47 1.15
C LYS A 346 7.12 -11.00 -0.28
N GLY A 347 7.92 -11.42 -1.25
CA GLY A 347 7.77 -10.98 -2.62
C GLY A 347 8.11 -12.03 -3.67
N LEU A 348 7.49 -11.87 -4.84
CA LEU A 348 7.83 -12.57 -6.07
C LEU A 348 8.54 -11.55 -6.95
N ILE A 349 9.81 -11.79 -7.26
CA ILE A 349 10.70 -10.81 -7.88
C ILE A 349 10.97 -11.28 -9.29
N MET A 350 10.42 -10.60 -10.30
CA MET A 350 10.31 -11.13 -11.65
C MET A 350 10.96 -10.23 -12.69
N ASN A 351 11.77 -10.84 -13.56
CA ASN A 351 12.08 -10.29 -14.88
C ASN A 351 10.94 -10.68 -15.84
N ILE A 352 9.97 -9.80 -16.01
CA ILE A 352 8.73 -10.13 -16.75
C ILE A 352 8.95 -10.24 -18.26
N ALA A 353 10.06 -9.75 -18.79
CA ALA A 353 10.45 -9.93 -20.19
C ALA A 353 10.69 -11.41 -20.54
N THR A 354 10.97 -12.26 -19.55
CA THR A 354 11.15 -13.71 -19.75
C THR A 354 9.83 -14.47 -19.93
N GLY A 355 8.69 -13.77 -19.80
CA GLY A 355 7.35 -14.30 -20.01
C GLY A 355 6.57 -14.50 -18.72
N GLY A 356 5.24 -14.58 -18.86
CA GLY A 356 4.33 -14.79 -17.72
C GLY A 356 4.43 -16.18 -17.08
N GLY A 357 5.00 -17.17 -17.78
CA GLY A 357 5.14 -18.53 -17.29
C GLY A 357 5.98 -18.65 -16.01
N THR A 358 7.12 -17.96 -15.95
CA THR A 358 7.95 -17.90 -14.73
C THR A 358 7.15 -17.29 -13.57
N LEU A 359 6.33 -16.26 -13.82
CA LEU A 359 5.50 -15.67 -12.76
C LEU A 359 4.48 -16.68 -12.23
N VAL A 360 3.86 -17.49 -13.09
CA VAL A 360 2.92 -18.53 -12.65
C VAL A 360 3.62 -19.60 -11.81
N HIS A 361 4.85 -20.00 -12.20
CA HIS A 361 5.70 -20.86 -11.38
C HIS A 361 5.84 -20.29 -9.97
N GLU A 362 6.32 -19.05 -9.85
CA GLU A 362 6.58 -18.44 -8.55
C GLU A 362 5.30 -18.20 -7.72
N ILE A 363 4.12 -18.06 -8.35
CA ILE A 363 2.83 -17.98 -7.66
C ILE A 363 2.48 -19.29 -6.95
N VAL A 364 2.93 -20.45 -7.44
CA VAL A 364 2.63 -21.74 -6.80
C VAL A 364 3.24 -21.82 -5.39
N HIS A 365 4.46 -21.35 -5.20
CA HIS A 365 5.19 -21.49 -3.94
C HIS A 365 4.52 -20.87 -2.70
N PRO A 366 4.05 -19.61 -2.69
CA PRO A 366 3.38 -19.05 -1.52
C PRO A 366 2.09 -19.77 -1.18
N PHE A 367 1.35 -20.26 -2.18
CA PHE A 367 0.18 -21.09 -1.94
C PHE A 367 0.54 -22.48 -1.41
N MET A 368 1.60 -23.11 -1.95
CA MET A 368 2.11 -24.37 -1.46
C MET A 368 2.55 -24.23 0.00
N HIS A 369 3.26 -23.17 0.35
CA HIS A 369 3.68 -22.90 1.74
C HIS A 369 2.48 -22.76 2.69
N ALA A 370 1.39 -22.11 2.26
CA ALA A 370 0.20 -21.92 3.11
C ALA A 370 -0.69 -23.16 3.24
N ASN A 371 -0.70 -24.04 2.23
CA ASN A 371 -1.62 -25.19 2.14
C ASN A 371 -0.94 -26.54 2.41
N PHE A 372 0.37 -26.63 2.16
CA PHE A 372 1.18 -27.82 2.30
C PHE A 372 2.62 -27.47 2.77
N PRO A 373 2.79 -26.97 4.02
CA PRO A 373 4.09 -26.51 4.54
C PRO A 373 5.20 -27.57 4.50
N GLU A 374 4.85 -28.84 4.64
CA GLU A 374 5.77 -29.99 4.62
C GLU A 374 6.04 -30.54 3.20
N CYS A 375 5.58 -29.85 2.15
CA CYS A 375 5.74 -30.30 0.76
C CYS A 375 7.23 -30.49 0.39
N PRO A 376 7.64 -31.68 -0.10
CA PRO A 376 9.03 -31.92 -0.46
C PRO A 376 9.41 -31.17 -1.74
N PRO A 377 10.72 -30.89 -1.94
CA PRO A 377 11.21 -30.11 -3.08
C PRO A 377 10.72 -30.60 -4.43
N TRP A 378 10.71 -31.93 -4.65
CA TRP A 378 10.30 -32.49 -5.94
C TRP A 378 8.87 -32.09 -6.33
N PHE A 379 7.93 -32.05 -5.38
CA PHE A 379 6.54 -31.75 -5.69
C PHE A 379 6.28 -30.25 -5.71
N ASN A 380 6.92 -29.49 -4.81
CA ASN A 380 6.86 -28.03 -4.82
C ASN A 380 7.35 -27.47 -6.17
N GLU A 381 8.52 -27.92 -6.62
CA GLU A 381 9.11 -27.52 -7.90
C GLU A 381 8.44 -28.21 -9.09
N GLY A 382 7.97 -29.46 -8.92
CA GLY A 382 7.26 -30.19 -9.97
C GLY A 382 5.94 -29.51 -10.36
N LEU A 383 5.16 -29.06 -9.38
CA LEU A 383 3.91 -28.34 -9.62
C LEU A 383 4.16 -26.90 -10.12
N GLY A 384 5.10 -26.17 -9.52
CA GLY A 384 5.49 -24.83 -9.98
C GLY A 384 5.97 -24.88 -11.43
N SER A 385 6.90 -25.78 -11.71
CA SER A 385 7.45 -25.95 -13.06
C SER A 385 6.39 -26.37 -14.05
N LEU A 386 5.46 -27.30 -13.74
CA LEU A 386 4.38 -27.70 -14.65
C LEU A 386 3.69 -26.50 -15.33
N TYR A 387 3.53 -25.40 -14.61
CA TYR A 387 2.83 -24.21 -15.10
C TYR A 387 3.72 -23.11 -15.70
N GLU A 388 5.03 -23.34 -15.88
CA GLU A 388 5.92 -22.44 -16.65
C GLU A 388 5.49 -22.25 -18.11
N GLN A 389 4.74 -23.22 -18.64
CA GLN A 389 4.05 -23.09 -19.91
C GLN A 389 2.67 -23.69 -19.74
N CYS A 390 1.66 -22.84 -19.62
CA CYS A 390 0.31 -23.25 -19.28
C CYS A 390 -0.74 -22.39 -19.97
N GLY A 391 -1.97 -22.86 -19.89
CA GLY A 391 -3.15 -22.14 -20.35
C GLY A 391 -4.41 -22.69 -19.69
N ASP A 392 -5.53 -22.35 -20.29
CA ASP A 392 -6.84 -22.81 -19.86
C ASP A 392 -7.21 -24.11 -20.58
N ARG A 393 -7.71 -25.09 -19.83
CA ARG A 393 -8.44 -26.24 -20.39
C ARG A 393 -9.68 -26.47 -19.55
N ASP A 394 -10.85 -26.25 -20.15
CA ASP A 394 -12.16 -26.45 -19.53
C ASP A 394 -12.34 -25.73 -18.17
N GLY A 395 -11.74 -24.55 -18.03
CA GLY A 395 -11.82 -23.78 -16.79
C GLY A 395 -10.81 -24.22 -15.73
N HIS A 396 -9.82 -25.04 -16.07
CA HIS A 396 -8.72 -25.47 -15.21
C HIS A 396 -7.38 -24.94 -15.74
N ILE A 397 -6.39 -24.78 -14.85
CA ILE A 397 -5.03 -24.47 -15.30
C ILE A 397 -4.40 -25.75 -15.83
N TRP A 398 -3.87 -25.69 -17.05
CA TRP A 398 -3.31 -26.85 -17.72
C TRP A 398 -1.87 -26.57 -18.16
N GLY A 399 -0.93 -27.36 -17.65
CA GLY A 399 0.46 -27.33 -18.10
C GLY A 399 0.62 -27.98 -19.48
N TYR A 400 1.45 -27.41 -20.33
CA TYR A 400 1.82 -27.92 -21.65
C TYR A 400 3.26 -28.44 -21.65
N THR A 401 3.70 -29.02 -22.77
CA THR A 401 5.13 -29.31 -22.96
C THR A 401 5.92 -28.00 -23.05
N ASN A 402 7.16 -28.00 -22.54
CA ASN A 402 8.03 -26.82 -22.59
C ASN A 402 9.48 -27.19 -22.92
N TRP A 403 10.35 -26.18 -22.89
CA TRP A 403 11.79 -26.27 -23.17
C TRP A 403 12.56 -27.26 -22.29
N ARG A 404 12.00 -27.76 -21.18
CA ARG A 404 12.65 -28.82 -20.37
C ARG A 404 12.56 -30.20 -21.04
N LEU A 405 11.59 -30.43 -21.93
CA LEU A 405 11.37 -31.73 -22.56
C LEU A 405 12.60 -32.26 -23.32
N PRO A 406 13.25 -31.49 -24.22
CA PRO A 406 14.38 -32.01 -24.98
C PRO A 406 15.56 -32.37 -24.07
N HIS A 407 15.75 -31.63 -22.97
CA HIS A 407 16.77 -31.92 -21.96
C HIS A 407 16.45 -33.23 -21.23
N LEU A 408 15.19 -33.42 -20.81
CA LEU A 408 14.74 -34.66 -20.19
C LEU A 408 14.91 -35.86 -21.12
N GLN A 409 14.47 -35.76 -22.37
CA GLN A 409 14.60 -36.83 -23.37
C GLN A 409 16.07 -37.19 -23.64
N ARG A 410 17.01 -36.24 -23.55
CA ARG A 410 18.45 -36.55 -23.61
C ARG A 410 18.92 -37.31 -22.36
N ALA A 411 18.45 -36.93 -21.18
CA ALA A 411 18.77 -37.63 -19.94
C ALA A 411 18.22 -39.07 -19.91
N VAL A 412 16.99 -39.28 -20.41
CA VAL A 412 16.39 -40.62 -20.61
C VAL A 412 17.28 -41.48 -21.51
N ARG A 413 17.62 -40.99 -22.72
CA ARG A 413 18.49 -41.73 -23.66
C ARG A 413 19.86 -42.06 -23.09
N ALA A 414 20.38 -41.20 -22.20
CA ALA A 414 21.68 -41.38 -21.56
C ALA A 414 21.63 -42.24 -20.28
N GLY A 415 20.46 -42.70 -19.85
CA GLY A 415 20.30 -43.48 -18.60
C GLY A 415 20.68 -42.69 -17.35
N LYS A 416 20.47 -41.37 -17.36
CA LYS A 416 20.91 -40.45 -16.28
C LYS A 416 19.81 -40.08 -15.28
N LEU A 417 18.61 -40.61 -15.43
CA LEU A 417 17.52 -40.32 -14.50
C LEU A 417 17.69 -41.06 -13.18
N ARG A 418 17.14 -40.46 -12.12
CA ARG A 418 17.00 -41.11 -10.82
C ARG A 418 15.76 -41.99 -10.83
N SER A 419 15.73 -43.01 -9.98
CA SER A 419 14.46 -43.70 -9.71
C SER A 419 13.45 -42.72 -9.09
N PHE A 420 12.15 -43.03 -9.19
CA PHE A 420 11.14 -42.20 -8.54
C PHE A 420 11.25 -42.22 -7.01
N GLU A 421 11.75 -43.30 -6.41
CA GLU A 421 12.00 -43.36 -4.97
C GLU A 421 13.12 -42.36 -4.58
N GLU A 422 14.23 -42.37 -5.32
CA GLU A 422 15.32 -41.42 -5.09
C GLU A 422 14.89 -39.96 -5.33
N LEU A 423 14.18 -39.68 -6.43
CA LEU A 423 13.72 -38.32 -6.75
C LEU A 423 12.79 -37.78 -5.67
N THR A 424 11.79 -38.57 -5.27
CA THR A 424 10.79 -38.15 -4.28
C THR A 424 11.38 -38.03 -2.87
N GLY A 425 12.43 -38.81 -2.57
CA GLY A 425 13.17 -38.78 -1.31
C GLY A 425 14.27 -37.72 -1.20
N MET A 426 14.47 -36.86 -2.20
CA MET A 426 15.50 -35.82 -2.13
C MET A 426 15.13 -34.72 -1.13
N ASP A 427 16.08 -34.39 -0.25
CA ASP A 427 16.04 -33.13 0.48
C ASP A 427 16.39 -31.94 -0.42
N ALA A 428 16.23 -30.72 0.10
CA ALA A 428 16.51 -29.49 -0.64
C ALA A 428 17.97 -29.45 -1.14
N ARG A 429 18.94 -29.86 -0.31
CA ARG A 429 20.36 -29.81 -0.69
C ARG A 429 20.64 -30.68 -1.92
N ARG A 430 20.09 -31.89 -1.96
CA ARG A 430 20.26 -32.81 -3.09
C ARG A 430 19.46 -32.38 -4.30
N PHE A 431 18.22 -31.95 -4.10
CA PHE A 431 17.34 -31.57 -5.21
C PHE A 431 17.87 -30.35 -5.98
N TYR A 432 18.30 -29.31 -5.25
CA TYR A 432 18.84 -28.07 -5.81
C TYR A 432 20.34 -28.12 -6.10
N GLY A 433 21.00 -29.26 -5.86
CA GLY A 433 22.42 -29.46 -6.08
C GLY A 433 22.78 -29.71 -7.55
N ASP A 434 23.80 -30.54 -7.74
CA ASP A 434 24.21 -31.00 -9.07
C ASP A 434 23.04 -31.70 -9.78
N ASP A 435 22.98 -31.57 -11.11
CA ASP A 435 21.89 -32.10 -11.94
C ASP A 435 20.48 -31.55 -11.65
N SER A 436 20.35 -30.44 -10.91
CA SER A 436 19.06 -29.80 -10.63
C SER A 436 18.20 -29.59 -11.88
N ALA A 437 18.78 -29.23 -13.03
CA ALA A 437 18.05 -29.13 -14.29
C ALA A 437 17.32 -30.42 -14.69
N ILE A 438 17.92 -31.60 -14.44
CA ILE A 438 17.32 -32.91 -14.67
C ILE A 438 16.27 -33.20 -13.59
N HIS A 439 16.54 -32.91 -12.32
CA HIS A 439 15.58 -33.12 -11.22
C HIS A 439 14.28 -32.35 -11.46
N TYR A 440 14.38 -31.06 -11.80
CA TYR A 440 13.24 -30.23 -12.19
C TYR A 440 12.48 -30.81 -13.39
N ALA A 441 13.20 -31.22 -14.44
CA ALA A 441 12.56 -31.76 -15.63
C ALA A 441 11.82 -33.08 -15.33
N GLN A 442 12.44 -33.97 -14.55
CA GLN A 442 11.82 -35.24 -14.14
C GLN A 442 10.59 -35.01 -13.27
N ALA A 443 10.68 -34.13 -12.27
CA ALA A 443 9.57 -33.77 -11.39
C ALA A 443 8.40 -33.10 -12.16
N ARG A 444 8.71 -32.15 -13.04
CA ARG A 444 7.74 -31.51 -13.95
C ARG A 444 6.97 -32.56 -14.74
N TYR A 445 7.68 -33.46 -15.42
CA TYR A 445 7.07 -34.41 -16.34
C TYR A 445 6.38 -35.58 -15.63
N LEU A 446 6.72 -35.83 -14.36
CA LEU A 446 5.90 -36.66 -13.48
C LEU A 446 4.56 -35.97 -13.17
N CYS A 447 4.57 -34.69 -12.79
CA CYS A 447 3.34 -33.92 -12.57
C CYS A 447 2.51 -33.79 -13.87
N TYR A 448 3.16 -33.58 -15.01
CA TYR A 448 2.52 -33.56 -16.33
C TYR A 448 1.85 -34.90 -16.66
N TYR A 449 2.51 -36.03 -16.38
CA TYR A 449 1.89 -37.35 -16.55
C TYR A 449 0.64 -37.50 -15.69
N LEU A 450 0.72 -37.14 -14.40
CA LEU A 450 -0.44 -37.18 -13.49
C LEU A 450 -1.56 -36.26 -13.99
N GLN A 451 -1.24 -35.09 -14.53
CA GLN A 451 -2.22 -34.17 -15.12
C GLN A 451 -2.92 -34.80 -16.33
N GLU A 452 -2.16 -35.31 -17.30
CA GLU A 452 -2.70 -35.94 -18.51
C GLU A 452 -3.54 -37.20 -18.22
N LYS A 453 -3.33 -37.84 -17.06
CA LYS A 453 -4.16 -38.96 -16.57
C LYS A 453 -5.33 -38.54 -15.68
N GLY A 454 -5.52 -37.25 -15.43
CA GLY A 454 -6.56 -36.75 -14.51
C GLY A 454 -6.32 -37.11 -13.04
N LEU A 455 -5.08 -37.42 -12.67
CA LEU A 455 -4.69 -37.88 -11.34
C LEU A 455 -4.07 -36.78 -10.46
N LEU A 456 -3.60 -35.67 -11.04
CA LEU A 456 -2.79 -34.68 -10.31
C LEU A 456 -3.52 -34.05 -9.11
N VAL A 457 -4.77 -33.62 -9.26
CA VAL A 457 -5.55 -33.01 -8.17
C VAL A 457 -5.81 -34.03 -7.06
N ARG A 458 -6.11 -35.29 -7.43
CA ARG A 458 -6.27 -36.38 -6.47
C ARG A 458 -4.97 -36.66 -5.73
N PHE A 459 -3.85 -36.72 -6.45
CA PHE A 459 -2.52 -36.90 -5.88
C PHE A 459 -2.19 -35.82 -4.86
N TYR A 460 -2.36 -34.54 -5.21
CA TYR A 460 -2.17 -33.42 -4.29
C TYR A 460 -2.96 -33.63 -2.98
N ARG A 461 -4.27 -33.89 -3.08
CA ARG A 461 -5.15 -34.05 -1.89
C ARG A 461 -4.75 -35.23 -1.03
N GLU A 462 -4.50 -36.39 -1.63
CA GLU A 462 -4.10 -37.59 -0.89
C GLU A 462 -2.72 -37.41 -0.26
N PHE A 463 -1.79 -36.74 -0.95
CA PHE A 463 -0.43 -36.54 -0.44
C PHE A 463 -0.41 -35.55 0.72
N THR A 464 -1.09 -34.40 0.60
CA THR A 464 -1.21 -33.44 1.70
C THR A 464 -1.84 -34.09 2.95
N ALA A 465 -2.83 -34.97 2.79
CA ALA A 465 -3.44 -35.69 3.90
C ALA A 465 -2.52 -36.76 4.52
N ALA A 466 -1.63 -37.37 3.73
CA ALA A 466 -0.78 -38.48 4.13
C ALA A 466 0.66 -38.09 4.52
N VAL A 467 1.07 -36.81 4.38
CA VAL A 467 2.48 -36.39 4.51
C VAL A 467 3.15 -36.83 5.81
N ARG A 468 2.40 -36.94 6.92
CA ARG A 468 2.97 -37.41 8.19
C ARG A 468 3.45 -38.86 8.14
N ASP A 469 2.76 -39.71 7.38
CA ASP A 469 3.07 -41.14 7.23
C ASP A 469 3.88 -41.45 5.95
N ASP A 470 3.84 -40.54 4.98
CA ASP A 470 4.50 -40.64 3.68
C ASP A 470 5.12 -39.28 3.29
N PRO A 471 6.19 -38.83 3.97
CA PRO A 471 6.74 -37.47 3.79
C PRO A 471 7.32 -37.20 2.40
N THR A 472 7.66 -38.25 1.65
CA THR A 472 8.16 -38.13 0.28
C THR A 472 7.03 -38.13 -0.76
N GLY A 473 5.85 -38.63 -0.39
CA GLY A 473 4.73 -38.85 -1.30
C GLY A 473 4.88 -40.08 -2.20
N TYR A 474 5.93 -40.89 -2.02
CA TYR A 474 6.20 -42.04 -2.88
C TYR A 474 5.12 -43.13 -2.76
N LYS A 475 4.69 -43.45 -1.54
CA LYS A 475 3.63 -44.45 -1.34
C LYS A 475 2.28 -43.95 -1.85
N THR A 476 2.02 -42.67 -1.69
CA THR A 476 0.84 -41.99 -2.23
C THR A 476 0.87 -42.03 -3.76
N LEU A 477 2.03 -41.82 -4.37
CA LEU A 477 2.21 -41.89 -5.82
C LEU A 477 1.90 -43.29 -6.34
N GLN A 478 2.45 -44.34 -5.72
CA GLN A 478 2.13 -45.74 -6.02
C GLN A 478 0.62 -46.00 -5.96
N LYS A 479 -0.02 -45.58 -4.86
CA LYS A 479 -1.45 -45.75 -4.63
C LYS A 479 -2.30 -45.05 -5.70
N VAL A 480 -1.96 -43.81 -6.05
CA VAL A 480 -2.73 -43.01 -7.02
C VAL A 480 -2.54 -43.52 -8.45
N LEU A 481 -1.33 -43.97 -8.80
CA LEU A 481 -1.05 -44.62 -10.08
C LEU A 481 -1.68 -46.02 -10.19
N GLY A 482 -1.95 -46.67 -9.05
CA GLY A 482 -2.33 -48.08 -9.01
C GLY A 482 -1.18 -49.01 -9.39
N GLU A 483 0.06 -48.56 -9.20
CA GLU A 483 1.26 -49.30 -9.58
C GLU A 483 2.05 -49.73 -8.33
N LYS A 484 2.44 -51.00 -8.30
CA LYS A 484 3.33 -51.54 -7.26
C LYS A 484 4.78 -51.61 -7.75
N ASP A 485 4.97 -51.91 -9.03
CA ASP A 485 6.28 -52.00 -9.66
C ASP A 485 6.66 -50.65 -10.28
N MET A 486 7.32 -49.81 -9.48
CA MET A 486 7.70 -48.46 -9.91
C MET A 486 8.84 -48.45 -10.93
N ASP A 487 9.63 -49.52 -11.04
CA ASP A 487 10.63 -49.67 -12.10
C ASP A 487 9.97 -49.96 -13.44
N GLN A 488 8.93 -50.79 -13.44
CA GLN A 488 8.10 -51.01 -14.61
C GLN A 488 7.37 -49.70 -15.00
N PHE A 489 6.84 -48.96 -14.03
CA PHE A 489 6.24 -47.66 -14.32
C PHE A 489 7.26 -46.64 -14.83
N MET A 490 8.48 -46.60 -14.31
CA MET A 490 9.55 -45.73 -14.83
C MET A 490 9.73 -45.98 -16.34
N LYS A 491 9.82 -47.24 -16.77
CA LYS A 491 9.91 -47.58 -18.20
C LYS A 491 8.69 -47.12 -19.01
N LYS A 492 7.47 -47.32 -18.48
CA LYS A 492 6.23 -46.83 -19.13
C LYS A 492 6.20 -45.30 -19.23
N TRP A 493 6.63 -44.61 -18.18
CA TRP A 493 6.70 -43.16 -18.11
C TRP A 493 7.77 -42.59 -19.05
N GLU A 494 8.96 -43.22 -19.13
CA GLU A 494 9.99 -42.85 -20.09
C GLU A 494 9.49 -42.98 -21.54
N GLN A 495 8.80 -44.08 -21.87
CA GLN A 495 8.17 -44.23 -23.19
C GLN A 495 7.15 -43.12 -23.48
N PHE A 496 6.33 -42.76 -22.48
CA PHE A 496 5.42 -41.63 -22.59
C PHE A 496 6.17 -40.32 -22.87
N VAL A 497 7.20 -39.99 -22.08
CA VAL A 497 8.05 -38.79 -22.25
C VAL A 497 8.71 -38.75 -23.63
N MET A 498 9.20 -39.89 -24.11
CA MET A 498 9.82 -40.02 -25.42
C MET A 498 8.84 -39.81 -26.58
N GLY A 499 7.54 -40.06 -26.36
CA GLY A 499 6.48 -39.78 -27.34
C GLY A 499 6.00 -38.33 -27.38
N LEU A 500 6.31 -37.53 -26.35
CA LEU A 500 5.93 -36.12 -26.29
C LEU A 500 6.72 -35.27 -27.30
N ARG A 501 6.10 -34.16 -27.73
CA ARG A 501 6.71 -33.17 -28.63
C ARG A 501 6.67 -31.79 -28.00
N PHE A 502 7.74 -31.03 -28.20
CA PHE A 502 7.81 -29.61 -27.93
C PHE A 502 8.24 -28.93 -29.24
N PRO A 503 7.35 -28.12 -29.85
CA PRO A 503 7.57 -27.54 -31.18
C PRO A 503 8.69 -26.51 -31.22
#